data_AF-A0A7K1H4U9-F1
#
_entry.id   AF-A0A7K1H4U9-F1
#
_cell.length_a   1.000
_cell.length_b   1.000
_cell.length_c   1.000
_cell.angle_alpha   90.00
_cell.angle_beta   90.00
_cell.angle_gamma   90.00
#
_symmetry.space_group_name_H-M   'P 1'
#
loop_
_entity.id
_entity.type
_entity.pdbx_description
1 polymer ?
#
loop_
_entity_poly.entity_id
_entity_poly.type
_entity_poly.pdbx_seq_one_letter_code
_entity_poly.pdbx_strand_id
1 'polypeptide(L)'
;MGSDWSWELRVPVTESVVPELYALATERGLSLRRPDGLINLLTKPDCDARTVEDLHTALDAIATGCAAGQLWSNDDVDMFVDWQAGKLVWALDAAYGHRRPSPEADEFRRLHARLTDMWLDAAVRLHADFGRILDEWSTEQIWHLDVHDASHPVGGWPAELGWWTYLGPDRRLPPAPLPDIAERTRHLPNGALLVELLDDPAAVDPLHYQDIHARWLRAP
;
A
#
# COMPACT_ATOMS: atom_id res chain seq x y z
N MET A 1 1.41 -1.08 21.16
CA MET A 1 0.26 -1.12 20.25
C MET A 1 0.76 -0.71 18.88
N GLY A 2 0.46 -1.51 17.87
CA GLY A 2 0.74 -1.17 16.47
C GLY A 2 -0.31 -0.22 15.91
N SER A 3 -0.33 -0.08 14.60
CA SER A 3 -1.30 0.64 13.80
C SER A 3 -1.58 -0.20 12.57
N ASP A 4 -2.75 -0.06 11.97
CA ASP A 4 -2.98 -0.66 10.67
C ASP A 4 -2.07 0.02 9.64
N TRP A 5 -1.49 -0.80 8.76
CA TRP A 5 -0.69 -0.34 7.63
C TRP A 5 -1.37 -0.72 6.34
N SER A 6 -1.31 0.16 5.34
CA SER A 6 -1.84 -0.14 4.02
C SER A 6 -0.87 0.26 2.91
N TRP A 7 -0.88 -0.55 1.86
CA TRP A 7 -0.15 -0.34 0.62
C TRP A 7 -1.19 -0.21 -0.48
N GLU A 8 -1.25 0.96 -1.09
CA GLU A 8 -2.22 1.32 -2.12
C GLU A 8 -1.52 1.50 -3.47
N LEU A 9 -2.14 1.00 -4.54
CA LEU A 9 -1.77 1.27 -5.92
C LEU A 9 -3.00 1.66 -6.73
N ARG A 10 -2.85 2.66 -7.58
CA ARG A 10 -3.75 2.92 -8.70
C ARG A 10 -3.12 2.33 -9.95
N VAL A 11 -3.84 1.43 -10.60
CA VAL A 11 -3.35 0.64 -11.75
C VAL A 11 -4.41 0.62 -12.84
N PRO A 12 -4.02 0.48 -14.12
CA PRO A 12 -4.96 0.22 -15.20
C PRO A 12 -5.84 -1.00 -14.93
N VAL A 13 -7.12 -0.91 -15.28
CA VAL A 13 -8.05 -2.04 -15.11
C VAL A 13 -7.80 -3.06 -16.21
N THR A 14 -7.19 -4.19 -15.85
CA THR A 14 -6.99 -5.35 -16.73
C THR A 14 -7.37 -6.64 -16.01
N GLU A 15 -7.67 -7.68 -16.77
CA GLU A 15 -7.97 -9.01 -16.22
C GLU A 15 -6.76 -9.65 -15.51
N SER A 16 -5.55 -9.16 -15.77
CA SER A 16 -4.31 -9.75 -15.24
C SER A 16 -3.87 -9.17 -13.89
N VAL A 17 -4.41 -8.02 -13.45
CA VAL A 17 -3.96 -7.34 -12.22
C VAL A 17 -3.94 -8.26 -11.00
N VAL A 18 -5.06 -8.92 -10.72
CA VAL A 18 -5.21 -9.77 -9.54
C VAL A 18 -4.32 -11.03 -9.63
N PRO A 19 -4.35 -11.81 -10.74
CA PRO A 19 -3.42 -12.92 -10.92
C PRO A 19 -1.93 -12.53 -10.79
N GLU A 20 -1.53 -11.41 -11.39
CA GLU A 20 -0.13 -10.95 -11.35
C GLU A 20 0.30 -10.51 -9.94
N LEU A 21 -0.58 -9.85 -9.18
CA LEU A 21 -0.32 -9.55 -7.77
C LEU A 21 -0.06 -10.81 -6.96
N TYR A 22 -0.89 -11.84 -7.12
CA TYR A 22 -0.73 -13.08 -6.35
C TYR A 22 0.51 -13.89 -6.79
N ALA A 23 0.90 -13.80 -8.05
CA ALA A 23 2.17 -14.34 -8.53
C ALA A 23 3.36 -13.60 -7.88
N LEU A 24 3.32 -12.27 -7.86
CA LEU A 24 4.31 -11.43 -7.16
C LEU A 24 4.41 -11.77 -5.67
N ALA A 25 3.27 -11.93 -5.00
CA ALA A 25 3.23 -12.30 -3.60
C ALA A 25 3.95 -13.64 -3.36
N THR A 26 3.75 -14.62 -4.26
CA THR A 26 4.43 -15.92 -4.21
C THR A 26 5.95 -15.79 -4.36
N GLU A 27 6.42 -14.96 -5.29
CA GLU A 27 7.86 -14.66 -5.45
C GLU A 27 8.48 -14.04 -4.18
N ARG A 28 7.66 -13.34 -3.38
CA ARG A 28 8.05 -12.73 -2.11
C ARG A 28 7.79 -13.63 -0.89
N GLY A 29 7.45 -14.90 -1.09
CA GLY A 29 7.23 -15.86 -0.01
C GLY A 29 5.94 -15.63 0.77
N LEU A 30 4.93 -15.07 0.11
CA LEU A 30 3.56 -14.94 0.60
C LEU A 30 2.64 -15.88 -0.17
N SER A 31 1.62 -16.41 0.49
CA SER A 31 0.72 -17.39 -0.10
C SER A 31 -0.73 -16.91 -0.04
N LEU A 32 -1.48 -17.10 -1.12
CA LEU A 32 -2.94 -16.97 -1.09
C LEU A 32 -3.59 -18.11 -0.27
N ARG A 33 -2.95 -19.28 -0.26
CA ARG A 33 -3.41 -20.45 0.50
C ARG A 33 -2.94 -20.36 1.94
N ARG A 34 -3.85 -20.66 2.85
CA ARG A 34 -3.58 -20.92 4.26
C ARG A 34 -2.76 -22.20 4.43
N PRO A 35 -2.18 -22.40 5.62
CA PRO A 35 -1.46 -23.65 5.94
C PRO A 35 -2.28 -24.93 5.76
N ASP A 36 -3.61 -24.86 5.87
CA ASP A 36 -4.53 -25.99 5.64
C ASP A 36 -4.87 -26.21 4.15
N GLY A 37 -4.32 -25.41 3.25
CA GLY A 37 -4.52 -25.48 1.80
C GLY A 37 -5.73 -24.70 1.29
N LEU A 38 -6.57 -24.14 2.16
CA LEU A 38 -7.75 -23.36 1.78
C LEU A 38 -7.42 -21.90 1.47
N ILE A 39 -8.27 -21.25 0.69
CA ILE A 39 -8.17 -19.84 0.36
C ILE A 39 -9.32 -19.10 1.06
N ASN A 40 -8.99 -18.10 1.86
CA ASN A 40 -9.99 -17.23 2.48
C ASN A 40 -10.45 -16.15 1.51
N LEU A 41 -11.75 -15.94 1.47
CA LEU A 41 -12.41 -14.85 0.76
C LEU A 41 -13.37 -14.15 1.72
N LEU A 42 -13.38 -12.82 1.69
CA LEU A 42 -14.36 -12.02 2.44
C LEU A 42 -15.35 -11.44 1.44
N THR A 43 -16.60 -11.86 1.52
CA THR A 43 -17.63 -11.38 0.60
C THR A 43 -17.88 -9.88 0.77
N LYS A 44 -18.23 -9.19 -0.29
CA LYS A 44 -18.61 -7.77 -0.23
C LYS A 44 -20.12 -7.62 -0.44
N PRO A 45 -20.79 -6.68 0.27
CA PRO A 45 -20.22 -5.73 1.25
C PRO A 45 -20.15 -6.28 2.69
N ASP A 46 -20.71 -7.45 2.95
CA ASP A 46 -21.01 -7.92 4.31
C ASP A 46 -19.79 -8.46 5.09
N CYS A 47 -18.65 -8.61 4.42
CA CYS A 47 -17.40 -9.16 4.97
C CYS A 47 -17.53 -10.59 5.54
N ASP A 48 -18.53 -11.36 5.10
CA ASP A 48 -18.65 -12.75 5.53
C ASP A 48 -17.47 -13.57 5.01
N ALA A 49 -16.77 -14.23 5.93
CA ALA A 49 -15.65 -15.09 5.62
C ALA A 49 -16.15 -16.43 5.04
N ARG A 50 -15.59 -16.80 3.88
CA ARG A 50 -15.76 -18.13 3.28
C ARG A 50 -14.43 -18.69 2.82
N THR A 51 -14.34 -20.01 2.73
CA THR A 51 -13.17 -20.71 2.20
C THR A 51 -13.47 -21.37 0.87
N VAL A 52 -12.47 -21.39 -0.01
CA VAL A 52 -12.51 -22.14 -1.29
C VAL A 52 -11.20 -22.90 -1.50
N GLU A 53 -11.27 -24.03 -2.22
CA GLU A 53 -10.07 -24.81 -2.59
C GLU A 53 -9.51 -24.40 -3.95
N ASP A 54 -10.40 -24.02 -4.87
CA ASP A 54 -10.08 -23.71 -6.25
C ASP A 54 -9.50 -22.30 -6.38
N LEU A 55 -8.29 -22.23 -6.95
CA LEU A 55 -7.55 -20.99 -7.14
C LEU A 55 -8.25 -20.05 -8.13
N HIS A 56 -8.80 -20.62 -9.22
CA HIS A 56 -9.44 -19.80 -10.25
C HIS A 56 -10.70 -19.12 -9.71
N THR A 57 -11.54 -19.87 -9.00
CA THR A 57 -12.71 -19.33 -8.29
C THR A 57 -12.34 -18.22 -7.32
N ALA A 58 -11.22 -18.34 -6.61
CA ALA A 58 -10.75 -17.29 -5.70
C ALA A 58 -10.32 -16.03 -6.45
N LEU A 59 -9.46 -16.18 -7.45
CA LEU A 59 -8.95 -15.05 -8.23
C LEU A 59 -10.08 -14.32 -8.97
N ASP A 60 -11.04 -15.06 -9.54
CA ASP A 60 -12.19 -14.48 -10.23
C ASP A 60 -13.08 -13.68 -9.27
N ALA A 61 -13.34 -14.21 -8.07
CA ALA A 61 -14.13 -13.50 -7.06
C ALA A 61 -13.47 -12.18 -6.62
N ILE A 62 -12.14 -12.14 -6.55
CA ILE A 62 -11.37 -10.94 -6.21
C ILE A 62 -11.33 -9.98 -7.40
N ALA A 63 -11.03 -10.47 -8.60
CA ALA A 63 -10.93 -9.66 -9.83
C ALA A 63 -12.26 -8.98 -10.20
N THR A 64 -13.38 -9.64 -9.94
CA THR A 64 -14.72 -9.08 -10.14
C THR A 64 -15.15 -8.11 -9.03
N GLY A 65 -14.37 -7.99 -7.95
CA GLY A 65 -14.70 -7.17 -6.80
C GLY A 65 -15.85 -7.73 -5.95
N CYS A 66 -16.23 -8.99 -6.13
CA CYS A 66 -17.26 -9.67 -5.33
C CYS A 66 -16.75 -10.09 -3.95
N ALA A 67 -15.43 -10.24 -3.80
CA ALA A 67 -14.79 -10.56 -2.54
C ALA A 67 -13.43 -9.86 -2.40
N ALA A 68 -13.00 -9.61 -1.17
CA ALA A 68 -11.60 -9.39 -0.84
C ALA A 68 -10.90 -10.74 -0.61
N GLY A 69 -9.58 -10.77 -0.80
CA GLY A 69 -8.73 -11.93 -0.55
C GLY A 69 -7.81 -11.72 0.65
N GLN A 70 -6.93 -12.68 0.88
CA GLN A 70 -5.87 -12.58 1.87
C GLN A 70 -4.53 -13.08 1.31
N LEU A 71 -3.44 -12.61 1.91
CA LEU A 71 -2.09 -13.16 1.75
C LEU A 71 -1.60 -13.62 3.11
N TRP A 72 -0.82 -14.70 3.12
CA TRP A 72 -0.29 -15.32 4.32
C TRP A 72 1.22 -15.34 4.25
N SER A 73 1.88 -14.90 5.31
CA SER A 73 3.29 -15.19 5.52
C SER A 73 3.47 -16.64 5.98
N ASN A 74 4.71 -17.15 5.91
CA ASN A 74 5.05 -18.46 6.47
C ASN A 74 4.92 -18.51 8.01
N ASP A 75 4.87 -17.35 8.65
CA ASP A 75 4.80 -17.17 10.11
C ASP A 75 3.35 -16.95 10.58
N ASP A 76 2.36 -17.34 9.76
CA ASP A 76 0.92 -17.25 10.04
C ASP A 76 0.42 -15.83 10.30
N VAL A 77 1.02 -14.86 9.61
CA VAL A 77 0.53 -13.48 9.55
C VAL A 77 -0.32 -13.32 8.30
N ASP A 78 -1.57 -12.88 8.46
CA ASP A 78 -2.44 -12.56 7.35
C ASP A 78 -2.43 -11.07 7.00
N MET A 79 -2.59 -10.80 5.71
CA MET A 79 -2.77 -9.47 5.15
C MET A 79 -4.02 -9.48 4.29
N PHE A 80 -4.91 -8.52 4.51
CA PHE A 80 -6.10 -8.35 3.68
C PHE A 80 -5.69 -7.79 2.33
N VAL A 81 -6.29 -8.30 1.24
CA VAL A 81 -6.08 -7.79 -0.12
C VAL A 81 -7.43 -7.39 -0.67
N ASP A 82 -7.52 -6.14 -1.12
CA ASP A 82 -8.72 -5.62 -1.74
C ASP A 82 -8.45 -5.09 -3.15
N TRP A 83 -9.38 -5.42 -4.06
CA TRP A 83 -9.43 -4.88 -5.42
C TRP A 83 -10.74 -4.15 -5.64
N GLN A 84 -10.63 -2.91 -6.12
CA GLN A 84 -11.75 -2.09 -6.55
C GLN A 84 -11.37 -1.45 -7.88
N ALA A 85 -11.74 -2.10 -9.00
CA ALA A 85 -11.56 -1.64 -10.39
C ALA A 85 -10.71 -0.36 -10.56
N GLY A 86 -9.38 -0.53 -10.49
CA GLY A 86 -8.38 0.54 -10.64
C GLY A 86 -7.69 0.96 -9.34
N LYS A 87 -8.10 0.41 -8.19
CA LYS A 87 -7.44 0.54 -6.89
C LYS A 87 -7.14 -0.84 -6.33
N LEU A 88 -5.87 -1.10 -6.09
CA LEU A 88 -5.40 -2.27 -5.38
C LEU A 88 -4.92 -1.83 -4.00
N VAL A 89 -5.34 -2.53 -2.95
CA VAL A 89 -4.93 -2.27 -1.58
C VAL A 89 -4.56 -3.58 -0.93
N TRP A 90 -3.52 -3.59 -0.12
CA TRP A 90 -3.38 -4.61 0.91
C TRP A 90 -3.08 -3.96 2.26
N ALA A 91 -3.57 -4.59 3.33
CA ALA A 91 -3.50 -4.07 4.67
C ALA A 91 -2.95 -5.10 5.66
N LEU A 92 -2.13 -4.63 6.60
CA LEU A 92 -1.59 -5.38 7.71
C LEU A 92 -2.22 -4.86 9.01
N ASP A 93 -2.80 -5.77 9.78
CA ASP A 93 -3.47 -5.44 11.04
C ASP A 93 -2.47 -4.92 12.11
N ALA A 94 -2.93 -3.99 12.94
CA ALA A 94 -2.20 -3.39 14.05
C ALA A 94 -1.62 -4.41 15.03
N ALA A 95 -2.17 -5.63 15.12
CA ALA A 95 -1.63 -6.74 15.90
C ALA A 95 -0.22 -7.14 15.45
N TYR A 96 0.09 -6.95 14.17
CA TYR A 96 1.40 -7.24 13.55
C TYR A 96 2.27 -5.98 13.36
N GLY A 97 1.71 -4.80 13.62
CA GLY A 97 2.42 -3.52 13.62
C GLY A 97 3.20 -3.27 14.92
N HIS A 98 4.32 -2.55 14.82
CA HIS A 98 5.09 -2.14 15.99
C HIS A 98 5.58 -0.69 15.83
N ARG A 99 5.26 0.20 16.77
CA ARG A 99 5.55 1.66 16.67
C ARG A 99 6.56 2.18 17.70
N ARG A 100 7.35 1.29 18.27
CA ARG A 100 8.41 1.65 19.21
C ARG A 100 9.74 1.14 18.68
N PRO A 101 10.72 2.01 18.44
CA PRO A 101 12.03 1.55 17.99
C PRO A 101 12.67 0.67 19.06
N SER A 102 12.68 -0.63 18.82
CA SER A 102 13.22 -1.64 19.71
C SER A 102 13.60 -2.89 18.92
N PRO A 103 14.41 -3.80 19.47
CA PRO A 103 14.67 -5.09 18.84
C PRO A 103 13.41 -5.94 18.61
N GLU A 104 12.38 -5.77 19.44
CA GLU A 104 11.10 -6.49 19.27
C GLU A 104 10.37 -6.09 17.98
N ALA A 105 10.70 -4.93 17.41
CA ALA A 105 10.13 -4.45 16.16
C ALA A 105 10.76 -5.07 14.90
N ASP A 106 11.81 -5.89 15.04
CA ASP A 106 12.56 -6.40 13.89
C ASP A 106 11.71 -7.29 12.98
N GLU A 107 10.78 -8.06 13.54
CA GLU A 107 9.86 -8.87 12.73
C GLU A 107 8.93 -7.99 11.89
N PHE A 108 8.35 -6.98 12.52
CA PHE A 108 7.52 -6.01 11.83
C PHE A 108 8.31 -5.26 10.74
N ARG A 109 9.55 -4.84 11.01
CA ARG A 109 10.42 -4.21 10.01
C ARG A 109 10.67 -5.13 8.81
N ARG A 110 10.94 -6.42 9.05
CA ARG A 110 11.14 -7.41 7.97
C ARG A 110 9.87 -7.59 7.14
N LEU A 111 8.72 -7.70 7.78
CA LEU A 111 7.45 -7.86 7.09
C LEU A 111 7.08 -6.60 6.29
N HIS A 112 7.20 -5.41 6.90
CA HIS A 112 6.96 -4.13 6.24
C HIS A 112 7.88 -3.96 5.02
N ALA A 113 9.17 -4.27 5.16
CA ALA A 113 10.12 -4.21 4.04
C ALA A 113 9.71 -5.16 2.90
N ARG A 114 9.33 -6.39 3.22
CA ARG A 114 8.85 -7.37 2.22
C ARG A 114 7.59 -6.88 1.48
N LEU A 115 6.62 -6.32 2.20
CA LEU A 115 5.39 -5.77 1.61
C LEU A 115 5.66 -4.51 0.78
N THR A 116 6.61 -3.68 1.21
CA THR A 116 7.05 -2.48 0.49
C THR A 116 7.80 -2.83 -0.80
N ASP A 117 8.65 -3.85 -0.77
CA ASP A 117 9.31 -4.39 -1.96
C ASP A 117 8.28 -4.95 -2.95
N MET A 118 7.32 -5.74 -2.47
CA MET A 118 6.22 -6.25 -3.29
C MET A 118 5.42 -5.10 -3.90
N TRP A 119 5.17 -4.03 -3.12
CA TRP A 119 4.45 -2.84 -3.57
C TRP A 119 5.17 -2.12 -4.71
N LEU A 120 6.49 -1.92 -4.58
CA LEU A 120 7.29 -1.32 -5.65
C LEU A 120 7.33 -2.19 -6.92
N ASP A 121 7.51 -3.50 -6.76
CA ASP A 121 7.48 -4.42 -7.90
C ASP A 121 6.12 -4.41 -8.61
N ALA A 122 5.03 -4.46 -7.84
CA ALA A 122 3.67 -4.37 -8.34
C ALA A 122 3.44 -3.04 -9.07
N ALA A 123 3.91 -1.92 -8.51
CA ALA A 123 3.80 -0.60 -9.16
C ALA A 123 4.45 -0.60 -10.55
N VAL A 124 5.63 -1.21 -10.70
CA VAL A 124 6.34 -1.28 -11.97
C VAL A 124 5.67 -2.27 -12.94
N ARG A 125 5.40 -3.50 -12.49
CA ARG A 125 4.87 -4.57 -13.36
C ARG A 125 3.45 -4.29 -13.82
N LEU A 126 2.62 -3.73 -12.94
CA LEU A 126 1.21 -3.43 -13.21
C LEU A 126 1.01 -2.02 -13.80
N HIS A 127 2.09 -1.32 -14.14
CA HIS A 127 2.05 0.03 -14.70
C HIS A 127 1.22 1.01 -13.88
N ALA A 128 1.43 1.02 -12.56
CA ALA A 128 0.74 1.93 -11.67
C ALA A 128 0.99 3.39 -12.07
N ASP A 129 -0.04 4.22 -12.01
CA ASP A 129 0.08 5.67 -12.22
C ASP A 129 0.37 6.40 -10.90
N PHE A 130 0.01 5.77 -9.78
CA PHE A 130 0.18 6.29 -8.43
C PHE A 130 0.16 5.17 -7.38
N GLY A 131 0.79 5.42 -6.24
CA GLY A 131 0.62 4.58 -5.06
C GLY A 131 1.08 5.26 -3.78
N ARG A 132 0.67 4.70 -2.64
CA ARG A 132 1.08 5.14 -1.30
C ARG A 132 1.26 4.00 -0.33
N ILE A 133 2.08 4.23 0.69
CA ILE A 133 2.11 3.44 1.92
C ILE A 133 1.63 4.33 3.06
N LEU A 134 0.64 3.87 3.81
CA LEU A 134 -0.04 4.63 4.86
C LEU A 134 -0.01 3.88 6.20
N ASP A 135 0.08 4.66 7.26
CA ASP A 135 -0.12 4.26 8.65
C ASP A 135 -1.43 4.90 9.12
N GLU A 136 -2.34 4.12 9.69
CA GLU A 136 -3.68 4.57 10.10
C GLU A 136 -3.60 5.80 11.01
N TRP A 137 -2.83 5.79 12.10
CA TRP A 137 -2.84 6.93 13.03
C TRP A 137 -2.24 8.19 12.42
N SER A 138 -1.23 8.07 11.54
CA SER A 138 -0.73 9.20 10.75
C SER A 138 -1.84 9.78 9.87
N THR A 139 -2.60 8.92 9.21
CA THR A 139 -3.72 9.30 8.34
C THR A 139 -4.81 10.01 9.16
N GLU A 140 -5.13 9.52 10.36
CA GLU A 140 -6.07 10.17 11.27
C GLU A 140 -5.68 11.62 11.60
N GLN A 141 -4.38 11.93 11.72
CA GLN A 141 -3.94 13.29 12.06
C GLN A 141 -4.27 14.31 10.97
N ILE A 142 -4.41 13.88 9.72
CA ILE A 142 -4.71 14.75 8.59
C ILE A 142 -6.14 14.58 8.07
N TRP A 143 -6.97 13.78 8.75
CA TRP A 143 -8.38 13.56 8.37
C TRP A 143 -9.18 14.83 8.16
N HIS A 144 -8.94 15.82 9.04
CA HIS A 144 -9.57 17.14 8.98
C HIS A 144 -9.15 18.02 7.79
N LEU A 145 -8.18 17.59 6.97
CA LEU A 145 -7.70 18.31 5.79
C LEU A 145 -8.44 17.93 4.51
N ASP A 146 -9.30 16.89 4.53
CA ASP A 146 -10.12 16.44 3.40
C ASP A 146 -9.31 16.09 2.12
N VAL A 147 -8.13 15.49 2.28
CA VAL A 147 -7.19 15.19 1.17
C VAL A 147 -7.14 13.72 0.72
N HIS A 148 -7.82 12.81 1.44
CA HIS A 148 -7.61 11.37 1.35
C HIS A 148 -7.95 10.70 0.01
N ASP A 149 -8.97 11.26 -0.66
CA ASP A 149 -9.48 10.80 -1.94
C ASP A 149 -9.32 11.84 -3.05
N ALA A 150 -8.59 12.93 -2.77
CA ALA A 150 -8.43 14.02 -3.72
C ALA A 150 -7.75 13.50 -5.00
N SER A 151 -8.53 13.39 -6.08
CA SER A 151 -8.05 13.01 -7.40
C SER A 151 -6.84 13.85 -7.77
N HIS A 152 -5.75 13.20 -8.17
CA HIS A 152 -4.53 13.87 -8.60
C HIS A 152 -4.85 14.97 -9.61
N PRO A 153 -4.52 16.24 -9.33
CA PRO A 153 -4.58 17.24 -10.39
C PRO A 153 -3.65 16.78 -11.52
N VAL A 154 -4.16 16.78 -12.75
CA VAL A 154 -3.40 16.34 -13.93
C VAL A 154 -2.10 17.15 -14.02
N GLY A 155 -0.95 16.46 -13.95
CA GLY A 155 0.37 17.09 -14.02
C GLY A 155 0.85 17.76 -12.72
N GLY A 156 0.08 17.66 -11.63
CA GLY A 156 0.44 18.18 -10.32
C GLY A 156 0.88 17.10 -9.33
N TRP A 157 1.43 17.57 -8.22
CA TRP A 157 1.68 16.73 -7.06
C TRP A 157 0.36 16.29 -6.37
N PRO A 158 0.31 15.11 -5.73
CA PRO A 158 -0.84 14.68 -4.94
C PRO A 158 -1.06 15.58 -3.72
N ALA A 159 -2.32 15.77 -3.31
CA ALA A 159 -2.65 16.51 -2.09
C ALA A 159 -2.22 15.77 -0.81
N GLU A 160 -2.26 14.43 -0.84
CA GLU A 160 -1.79 13.57 0.25
C GLU A 160 -0.62 12.71 -0.24
N LEU A 161 0.50 12.80 0.49
CA LEU A 161 1.67 11.94 0.34
C LEU A 161 1.56 10.81 1.36
N GLY A 162 1.81 9.57 0.95
CA GLY A 162 2.05 8.49 1.90
C GLY A 162 3.42 8.63 2.56
N TRP A 163 3.67 7.82 3.59
CA TRP A 163 5.02 7.63 4.13
C TRP A 163 6.01 7.27 3.02
N TRP A 164 5.54 6.48 2.06
CA TRP A 164 6.15 6.34 0.75
C TRP A 164 5.11 6.69 -0.32
N THR A 165 5.52 7.37 -1.38
CA THR A 165 4.63 7.75 -2.49
C THR A 165 5.27 7.45 -3.83
N TYR A 166 4.59 6.65 -4.65
CA TYR A 166 5.00 6.34 -6.02
C TYR A 166 4.20 7.18 -7.01
N LEU A 167 4.89 7.73 -8.01
CA LEU A 167 4.33 8.53 -9.09
C LEU A 167 4.83 7.98 -10.42
N GLY A 168 3.92 7.54 -11.29
CA GLY A 168 4.26 6.87 -12.55
C GLY A 168 5.14 7.70 -13.52
N PRO A 169 5.80 7.05 -14.49
CA PRO A 169 6.90 7.62 -15.27
C PRO A 169 6.54 8.75 -16.23
N ASP A 170 5.27 8.89 -16.62
CA ASP A 170 4.83 9.89 -17.59
C ASP A 170 4.44 11.24 -16.96
N ARG A 171 4.75 11.45 -15.67
CA ARG A 171 4.42 12.67 -14.95
C ARG A 171 5.51 13.73 -15.10
N ARG A 172 5.21 14.79 -15.84
CA ARG A 172 5.95 16.05 -15.77
C ARG A 172 5.45 16.85 -14.58
N LEU A 173 6.08 16.63 -13.44
CA LEU A 173 5.77 17.38 -12.23
C LEU A 173 6.53 18.72 -12.21
N PRO A 174 5.93 19.78 -11.65
CA PRO A 174 6.73 20.92 -11.22
C PRO A 174 7.72 20.48 -10.11
N PRO A 175 8.76 21.29 -9.82
CA PRO A 175 9.62 21.05 -8.67
C PRO A 175 8.79 20.80 -7.40
N ALA A 176 9.28 19.93 -6.52
CA ALA A 176 8.59 19.65 -5.26
C ALA A 176 8.43 20.96 -4.46
N PRO A 177 7.21 21.30 -4.01
CA PRO A 177 6.93 22.55 -3.28
C PRO A 177 7.74 22.72 -1.98
N LEU A 178 8.18 21.63 -1.36
CA LEU A 178 8.95 21.65 -0.12
C LEU A 178 10.35 21.04 -0.30
N PRO A 179 11.42 21.66 0.24
CA PRO A 179 12.80 21.15 0.10
C PRO A 179 13.04 19.77 0.71
N ASP A 180 12.46 19.51 1.88
CA ASP A 180 12.54 18.20 2.56
C ASP A 180 11.89 17.10 1.74
N ILE A 181 10.77 17.38 1.06
CA ILE A 181 10.18 16.45 0.09
C ILE A 181 11.08 16.26 -1.13
N ALA A 182 11.69 17.33 -1.66
CA ALA A 182 12.61 17.25 -2.79
C ALA A 182 13.83 16.36 -2.48
N GLU A 183 14.42 16.50 -1.29
CA GLU A 183 15.56 15.71 -0.82
C GLU A 183 15.21 14.22 -0.63
N ARG A 184 13.96 13.94 -0.26
CA ARG A 184 13.42 12.58 -0.11
C ARG A 184 12.84 12.01 -1.40
N THR A 185 12.94 12.73 -2.51
CA THR A 185 12.44 12.29 -3.81
C THR A 185 13.57 11.78 -4.69
N ARG A 186 13.38 10.61 -5.31
CA ARG A 186 14.31 10.07 -6.32
C ARG A 186 13.59 9.51 -7.54
N HIS A 187 14.31 9.49 -8.65
CA HIS A 187 13.87 8.79 -9.86
C HIS A 187 14.22 7.30 -9.79
N LEU A 188 13.28 6.47 -10.24
CA LEU A 188 13.44 5.05 -10.46
C LEU A 188 13.91 4.77 -11.89
N PRO A 189 14.52 3.60 -12.18
CA PRO A 189 15.03 3.28 -13.52
C PRO A 189 13.97 3.27 -14.63
N ASN A 190 12.70 3.03 -14.28
CA ASN A 190 11.57 3.08 -15.22
C ASN A 190 11.07 4.51 -15.51
N GLY A 191 11.69 5.54 -14.92
CA GLY A 191 11.30 6.94 -15.06
C GLY A 191 10.32 7.44 -13.99
N ALA A 192 9.76 6.54 -13.17
CA ALA A 192 8.86 6.91 -12.08
C ALA A 192 9.59 7.72 -10.99
N LEU A 193 8.81 8.45 -10.20
CA LEU A 193 9.28 9.17 -9.01
C LEU A 193 8.84 8.41 -7.77
N LEU A 194 9.74 8.35 -6.79
CA LEU A 194 9.48 7.79 -5.47
C LEU A 194 9.85 8.82 -4.40
N VAL A 195 8.91 9.11 -3.51
CA VAL A 195 9.11 9.94 -2.32
C VAL A 195 9.18 9.02 -1.10
N GLU A 196 10.24 9.11 -0.30
CA GLU A 196 10.50 8.25 0.87
C GLU A 196 10.59 9.11 2.15
N LEU A 197 9.46 9.29 2.84
CA LEU A 197 9.36 10.12 4.05
C LEU A 197 9.58 9.34 5.35
N LEU A 198 9.73 8.02 5.26
CA LEU A 198 9.83 7.12 6.40
C LEU A 198 11.12 6.28 6.32
N ASP A 199 11.96 6.40 7.34
CA ASP A 199 13.21 5.65 7.47
C ASP A 199 13.03 4.33 8.23
N ASP A 200 12.21 4.32 9.29
CA ASP A 200 11.93 3.13 10.10
C ASP A 200 10.42 3.05 10.38
N PRO A 201 9.71 2.00 9.90
CA PRO A 201 8.28 1.85 10.17
C PRO A 201 7.96 1.67 11.66
N ALA A 202 8.97 1.32 12.49
CA ALA A 202 8.80 1.28 13.93
C ALA A 202 9.04 2.62 14.65
N ALA A 203 9.45 3.66 13.93
CA ALA A 203 9.76 4.99 14.46
C ALA A 203 8.84 6.09 13.90
N VAL A 204 7.58 5.76 13.63
CA VAL A 204 6.62 6.68 13.02
C VAL A 204 6.20 7.79 13.99
N ASP A 205 6.28 9.04 13.53
CA ASP A 205 5.75 10.23 14.20
C ASP A 205 4.51 10.78 13.46
N PRO A 206 3.27 10.53 13.97
CA PRO A 206 2.04 11.08 13.38
C PRO A 206 2.00 12.61 13.31
N LEU A 207 2.60 13.30 14.29
CA LEU A 207 2.58 14.76 14.32
C LEU A 207 3.53 15.34 13.28
N HIS A 208 4.65 14.66 13.03
CA HIS A 208 5.51 15.00 11.90
C HIS A 208 4.78 14.83 10.56
N TYR A 209 4.03 13.73 10.39
CA TYR A 209 3.21 13.51 9.20
C TYR A 209 2.17 14.63 8.99
N GLN A 210 1.52 15.06 10.07
CA GLN A 210 0.60 16.19 10.05
C GLN A 210 1.28 17.51 9.66
N ASP A 211 2.46 17.82 10.24
CA ASP A 211 3.23 19.03 9.94
C ASP A 211 3.61 19.09 8.46
N ILE A 212 4.09 17.97 7.90
CA ILE A 212 4.40 17.85 6.48
C ILE A 212 3.18 18.24 5.63
N HIS A 213 2.02 17.65 5.88
CA HIS A 213 0.81 17.91 5.09
C HIS A 213 0.28 19.34 5.27
N ALA A 214 0.32 19.88 6.48
CA ALA A 214 -0.09 21.27 6.73
C ALA A 214 0.78 22.28 5.98
N ARG A 215 2.09 22.03 5.86
CA ARG A 215 3.02 22.84 5.08
C ARG A 215 2.85 22.60 3.57
N TRP A 216 2.71 21.35 3.17
CA TRP A 216 2.55 20.90 1.79
C TRP A 216 1.38 21.57 1.08
N LEU A 217 0.21 21.57 1.71
CA LEU A 217 -1.01 22.14 1.14
C LEU A 217 -1.01 23.67 1.08
N ARG A 218 -0.10 24.33 1.81
CA ARG A 218 0.08 25.78 1.79
C ARG A 218 1.22 26.22 0.88
N ALA A 219 2.03 25.28 0.41
CA ALA A 219 3.15 25.58 -0.47
C ALA A 219 2.63 26.03 -1.85
N PRO A 220 3.29 27.01 -2.47
CA PRO A 220 2.84 27.65 -3.71
C PRO A 220 2.92 26.74 -4.94
#